data_AF-X1UY93-F1
#
_entry.id   AF-X1UY93-F1
#
_cell.length_a   1.000
_cell.length_b   1.000
_cell.length_c   1.000
_cell.angle_alpha   90.00
_cell.angle_beta   90.00
_cell.angle_gamma   90.00
#
_symmetry.space_group_name_H-M   'P 1'
#
loop_
_entity.id
_entity.type
_entity.pdbx_description
1 polymer ?
#
loop_
_entity_poly.entity_id
_entity_poly.type
_entity_poly.pdbx_seq_one_letter_code
_entity_poly.pdbx_strand_id
1 'polypeptide(L)'
;MVDLFWNTFCPTSDIEAQRVREVAAEFGESVVIHEYCADERSILSRYQIPRGIFINGKEIWWGHEAPKEGIRESISNALKHK
;
A
#
# COMPACT_ATOMS: atom_id res chain seq x y z
N MET A 1 -8.13 4.01 -5.53
CA MET A 1 -6.98 4.78 -5.03
C MET A 1 -6.30 3.95 -3.96
N VAL A 2 -4.98 3.83 -4.01
CA VAL A 2 -4.17 3.08 -3.05
C VAL A 2 -3.15 4.05 -2.46
N ASP A 3 -3.17 4.24 -1.16
CA ASP A 3 -2.14 5.00 -0.44
C ASP A 3 -1.19 4.01 0.23
N LEU A 4 0.09 4.07 -0.12
CA LEU A 4 1.14 3.17 0.34
C LEU A 4 2.15 3.95 1.18
N PHE A 5 2.21 3.64 2.47
CA PHE A 5 3.22 4.14 3.40
C PHE A 5 4.27 3.08 3.63
N TRP A 6 5.54 3.40 3.39
CA TRP A 6 6.63 2.45 3.48
C TRP A 6 7.92 3.09 4.00
N ASN A 7 8.81 2.28 4.54
CA ASN A 7 10.16 2.68 4.98
C ASN A 7 11.17 1.61 4.56
N THR A 8 12.44 1.99 4.42
CA THR A 8 13.54 1.06 4.12
C THR A 8 14.10 0.37 5.37
N PHE A 9 13.76 0.86 6.57
CA PHE A 9 14.24 0.31 7.83
C PHE A 9 13.75 -1.14 8.08
N CYS A 10 12.51 -1.45 7.70
CA CYS A 10 11.90 -2.76 7.87
C CYS A 10 11.83 -3.51 6.53
N PRO A 11 12.54 -4.65 6.35
CA PRO A 11 12.49 -5.43 5.11
C PRO A 11 11.08 -5.82 4.68
N THR A 12 10.20 -6.12 5.65
CA THR A 12 8.79 -6.41 5.37
C THR A 12 8.07 -5.23 4.73
N SER A 13 8.38 -4.00 5.15
CA SER A 13 7.76 -2.80 4.55
C SER A 13 8.16 -2.62 3.10
N ASP A 14 9.43 -2.88 2.78
CA ASP A 14 9.95 -2.75 1.40
C ASP A 14 9.38 -3.83 0.49
N ILE A 15 9.31 -5.09 0.97
CA ILE A 15 8.70 -6.20 0.24
C ILE A 15 7.21 -5.93 -0.02
N GLU A 16 6.48 -5.42 0.97
CA GLU A 16 5.07 -5.04 0.78
C GLU A 16 4.90 -3.91 -0.22
N ALA A 17 5.75 -2.89 -0.16
CA ALA A 17 5.73 -1.79 -1.12
C ALA A 17 5.94 -2.30 -2.56
N GLN A 18 6.93 -3.18 -2.75
CA GLN A 18 7.17 -3.83 -4.03
C GLN A 18 5.93 -4.62 -4.50
N ARG A 19 5.32 -5.42 -3.63
CA ARG A 19 4.13 -6.22 -3.98
C ARG A 19 2.95 -5.35 -4.35
N VAL A 20 2.70 -4.26 -3.63
CA VAL A 20 1.63 -3.31 -3.96
C VAL A 20 1.85 -2.69 -5.32
N ARG A 21 3.07 -2.26 -5.64
CA ARG A 21 3.41 -1.71 -6.98
C ARG A 21 3.16 -2.73 -8.09
N GLU A 22 3.64 -3.95 -7.91
CA GLU A 22 3.47 -5.04 -8.88
C GLU A 22 1.98 -5.37 -9.11
N VAL A 23 1.22 -5.56 -8.03
CA VAL A 23 -0.20 -5.90 -8.13
C VAL A 23 -1.02 -4.75 -8.70
N ALA A 24 -0.77 -3.51 -8.28
CA ALA A 24 -1.50 -2.36 -8.78
C ALA A 24 -1.22 -2.10 -10.27
N ALA A 25 0.00 -2.40 -10.75
CA ALA A 25 0.33 -2.34 -12.17
C ALA A 25 -0.53 -3.30 -13.02
N GLU A 26 -0.99 -4.44 -12.46
CA GLU A 26 -1.91 -5.36 -13.15
C GLU A 26 -3.26 -4.72 -13.48
N PHE A 27 -3.69 -3.70 -12.71
CA PHE A 27 -4.97 -3.00 -12.92
C PHE A 27 -4.84 -1.75 -13.81
N GLY A 28 -3.62 -1.40 -14.23
CA GLY A 28 -3.33 -0.25 -15.07
C GLY A 28 -3.92 1.06 -14.52
N GLU A 29 -4.54 1.85 -15.40
CA GLU A 29 -5.12 3.16 -15.06
C GLU A 29 -6.35 3.10 -14.13
N SER A 30 -6.88 1.91 -13.86
CA SER A 30 -8.01 1.75 -12.92
C SER A 30 -7.61 2.04 -11.47
N VAL A 31 -6.31 1.99 -11.17
CA VAL A 31 -5.75 2.18 -9.84
C VAL A 31 -4.73 3.31 -9.86
N VAL A 32 -4.97 4.34 -9.04
CA VAL A 32 -3.98 5.38 -8.74
C VAL A 32 -3.28 5.01 -7.44
N ILE A 33 -1.94 4.96 -7.47
CA ILE A 33 -1.08 4.72 -6.30
C ILE A 33 -0.50 6.06 -5.85
N HIS A 34 -0.61 6.38 -4.57
CA HIS A 34 0.18 7.41 -3.92
C HIS A 34 1.17 6.76 -2.96
N GLU A 35 2.44 7.10 -3.10
CA GLU A 35 3.50 6.55 -2.27
C GLU A 35 4.03 7.59 -1.31
N TYR A 36 4.20 7.19 -0.05
CA TYR A 36 4.67 8.02 1.04
C TYR A 36 5.85 7.32 1.71
N CYS A 37 7.06 7.79 1.44
CA CYS A 37 8.27 7.27 2.07
C CYS A 37 8.42 7.84 3.48
N ALA A 38 8.23 7.01 4.49
CA ALA A 38 8.36 7.38 5.90
C ALA A 38 9.82 7.55 6.35
N ASP A 39 10.80 7.23 5.52
CA ASP A 39 12.20 7.61 5.77
C ASP A 39 12.37 9.14 5.66
N GLU A 40 11.50 9.80 4.88
CA GLU A 40 11.44 11.25 4.84
C GLU A 40 10.77 11.78 6.11
N ARG A 41 11.53 12.51 6.93
CA ARG A 41 11.06 13.08 8.20
C ARG A 41 9.79 13.92 8.03
N SER A 42 9.65 14.65 6.93
CA SER A 42 8.47 15.48 6.62
C SER A 42 7.21 14.63 6.47
N ILE A 43 7.31 13.51 5.76
CA ILE A 43 6.22 12.54 5.55
C ILE A 43 5.85 11.87 6.87
N LEU A 44 6.82 11.32 7.58
CA LEU A 44 6.57 10.66 8.87
C LEU A 44 5.98 11.64 9.89
N SER A 45 6.45 12.89 9.94
CA SER A 45 5.92 13.89 10.87
C SER A 45 4.49 14.30 10.53
N ARG A 46 4.15 14.37 9.23
CA ARG A 46 2.82 14.78 8.77
C ARG A 46 1.77 13.71 8.98
N TYR A 47 2.08 12.47 8.59
CA TYR A 47 1.10 11.39 8.57
C TYR A 47 1.20 10.48 9.80
N GLN A 48 2.34 10.45 10.49
CA GLN A 48 2.60 9.61 11.66
C GLN A 48 2.36 8.10 11.39
N ILE A 49 2.42 7.70 10.12
CA ILE A 49 2.25 6.31 9.66
C ILE A 49 3.60 5.84 9.13
N PRO A 50 4.32 4.96 9.85
CA PRO A 50 5.61 4.45 9.39
C PRO A 50 5.47 3.38 8.31
N ARG A 51 4.35 2.64 8.30
CA ARG A 51 4.04 1.55 7.38
C ARG A 51 2.53 1.35 7.33
N GLY A 52 1.98 1.14 6.14
CA GLY A 52 0.55 0.84 5.98
C GLY A 52 0.12 0.87 4.53
N ILE A 53 -0.89 0.07 4.20
CA ILE A 53 -1.50 0.03 2.87
C ILE A 53 -2.97 0.37 3.04
N PHE A 54 -3.43 1.40 2.31
CA PHE A 54 -4.81 1.85 2.37
C PHE A 54 -5.43 1.78 0.98
N ILE A 55 -6.61 1.20 0.88
CA ILE A 55 -7.39 1.14 -0.37
C ILE A 55 -8.64 1.98 -0.17
N ASN A 56 -8.76 3.06 -0.95
CA ASN A 56 -9.84 4.05 -0.82
C ASN A 56 -10.02 4.53 0.64
N GLY A 57 -8.91 4.79 1.34
CA GLY A 57 -8.90 5.23 2.75
C GLY A 57 -9.15 4.14 3.79
N LYS A 58 -9.37 2.88 3.39
CA LYS A 58 -9.49 1.74 4.32
C LYS A 58 -8.18 0.99 4.43
N GLU A 59 -7.65 0.88 5.64
CA GLU A 59 -6.44 0.10 5.91
C GLU A 59 -6.66 -1.38 5.61
N ILE A 60 -5.66 -2.00 4.99
CA ILE A 60 -5.58 -3.45 4.82
C ILE A 60 -4.32 -3.95 5.54
N TRP A 61 -4.50 -5.01 6.34
CA TRP A 61 -3.45 -5.55 7.17
C TRP A 61 -3.70 -7.04 7.42
N TRP A 62 -2.64 -7.85 7.35
CA TRP A 62 -2.73 -9.31 7.52
C TRP A 62 -2.03 -9.82 8.79
N GLY A 63 -1.49 -8.94 9.65
CA GLY A 63 -0.71 -9.35 10.83
C GLY A 63 0.72 -9.79 10.51
N HIS A 64 1.01 -10.04 9.24
CA HIS A 64 2.30 -10.40 8.68
C HIS A 64 2.44 -9.70 7.32
N GLU A 65 3.49 -10.04 6.59
CA GLU A 65 3.76 -9.52 5.25
C GLU A 65 2.56 -9.73 4.30
N ALA A 66 2.06 -8.65 3.72
CA ALA A 66 0.89 -8.68 2.85
C ALA A 66 1.13 -9.63 1.65
N PRO A 67 0.30 -10.67 1.49
CA PRO A 67 0.41 -11.57 0.35
C PRO A 67 -0.11 -10.89 -0.91
N LYS A 68 0.52 -11.15 -2.07
CA LYS A 68 0.10 -10.58 -3.37
C LYS A 68 -1.37 -10.87 -3.68
N GLU A 69 -1.83 -12.09 -3.43
CA GLU A 69 -3.24 -12.48 -3.62
C GLU A 69 -4.19 -11.65 -2.77
N GLY A 70 -3.85 -11.43 -1.48
CA GLY A 70 -4.68 -10.62 -0.57
C GLY A 70 -4.77 -9.16 -1.02
N ILE A 71 -3.66 -8.59 -1.51
CA ILE A 71 -3.64 -7.24 -2.10
C ILE A 71 -4.54 -7.20 -3.34
N ARG A 72 -4.41 -8.18 -4.24
CA ARG A 72 -5.19 -8.27 -5.47
C ARG A 72 -6.68 -8.38 -5.20
N GLU A 73 -7.09 -9.26 -4.29
CA GLU A 73 -8.48 -9.42 -3.88
C GLU A 73 -9.03 -8.13 -3.28
N SER A 74 -8.26 -7.46 -2.43
CA SER A 74 -8.68 -6.20 -1.79
C SER A 74 -8.86 -5.08 -2.81
N ILE A 75 -7.96 -4.95 -3.78
CA ILE A 75 -8.09 -3.97 -4.88
C ILE A 75 -9.29 -4.33 -5.78
N SER A 76 -9.42 -5.60 -6.17
CA SER A 76 -10.53 -6.08 -7.01
C SER A 76 -11.89 -5.84 -6.35
N ASN A 77 -12.02 -6.13 -5.06
CA ASN A 77 -13.24 -5.87 -4.29
C ASN A 77 -13.53 -4.36 -4.20
N ALA A 78 -12.52 -3.53 -3.97
CA ALA A 78 -12.69 -2.08 -3.95
C ALA A 78 -13.11 -1.49 -5.31
N LEU A 79 -12.69 -2.09 -6.43
CA LEU A 79 -13.10 -1.68 -7.78
C LEU A 79 -14.54 -2.11 -8.11
N LYS A 80 -15.00 -3.26 -7.60
CA LYS A 80 -16.39 -3.73 -7.80
C LYS A 80 -17.43 -2.90 -7.05
N HIS A 81 -17.03 -2.25 -5.96
CA HIS A 81 -17.91 -1.43 -5.10
C HIS A 81 -17.66 0.08 -5.26
N LYS A 82 -17.21 0.50 -6.45
CA LYS A 82 -16.91 1.90 -6.77
C LYS A 82 -18.16 2.71 -7.09
#